data_AF-A0A6J7IDM1-F1
#
_entry.id   AF-A0A6J7IDM1-F1
#
_cell.length_a   1.000
_cell.length_b   1.000
_cell.length_c   1.000
_cell.angle_alpha   90.00
_cell.angle_beta   90.00
_cell.angle_gamma   90.00
#
_symmetry.space_group_name_H-M   'P 1'
#
loop_
_entity.id
_entity.type
_entity.pdbx_description
1 polymer ?
#
loop_
_entity_poly.entity_id
_entity_poly.type
_entity_poly.pdbx_seq_one_letter_code
_entity_poly.pdbx_strand_id
1 'polypeptide(L)'
;MTTAELTKADFQSDQETRWCPGCGDYAILSAVQGLLPELGVAPENTVFISGIGCAGRFTYYVDTYGMHSIHGRAPAVATGLVAARDDLSVWVVSGDGDALSIGGNHLIHSLRRNVPMKLLICNNRIYGLTKGQISPTSERGKVTKSTPEGSVEAPLDPISLALGSGATFVARTVDRDKAHMTEVLRAAAHHPGMAVVEILQNCPVFNDEHHIHVTDKAQAAINRIELVHGQPVRFGAEGERGVVALPGGGLAFGDAADAIIHDATAADPTLAFAINGLGDPMTGPVALGIFRNVQAPIWAEGVTARLKASRVGLGDADIDALLHEGNTWTVA
;
A
#
# COMPACT_ATOMS: atom_id res chain seq x y z
N MET A 1 -30.00 -12.93 -11.49
CA MET A 1 -30.08 -12.85 -10.02
C MET A 1 -29.88 -11.39 -9.66
N THR A 2 -30.87 -10.75 -9.04
CA THR A 2 -30.74 -9.40 -8.48
C THR A 2 -29.68 -9.47 -7.39
N THR A 3 -28.48 -8.97 -7.65
CA THR A 3 -27.42 -8.84 -6.65
C THR A 3 -27.94 -7.90 -5.56
N ALA A 4 -28.13 -8.45 -4.35
CA ALA A 4 -28.48 -7.64 -3.20
C ALA A 4 -27.45 -6.51 -3.02
N GLU A 5 -27.90 -5.36 -2.56
CA GLU A 5 -27.01 -4.24 -2.23
C GLU A 5 -26.09 -4.66 -1.09
N LEU A 6 -24.78 -4.63 -1.33
CA LEU A 6 -23.77 -4.96 -0.32
C LEU A 6 -23.75 -3.88 0.76
N THR A 7 -23.48 -4.29 1.99
CA THR A 7 -23.39 -3.42 3.17
C THR A 7 -22.07 -3.65 3.90
N LYS A 8 -21.69 -2.70 4.75
CA LYS A 8 -20.49 -2.85 5.58
C LYS A 8 -20.52 -4.14 6.41
N ALA A 9 -21.70 -4.55 6.89
CA ALA A 9 -21.86 -5.74 7.72
C ALA A 9 -21.46 -7.02 6.98
N ASP A 10 -21.65 -7.09 5.66
CA ASP A 10 -21.27 -8.23 4.83
C ASP A 10 -19.75 -8.44 4.74
N PHE A 11 -18.94 -7.47 5.20
CA PHE A 11 -17.48 -7.54 5.23
C PHE A 11 -16.92 -7.55 6.66
N GLN A 12 -17.75 -7.59 7.69
CA GLN A 12 -17.32 -7.62 9.09
C GLN A 12 -17.30 -9.04 9.63
N SER A 13 -16.12 -9.55 9.97
CA SER A 13 -16.01 -10.85 10.63
C SER A 13 -16.60 -10.83 12.04
N ASP A 14 -16.94 -12.00 12.56
CA ASP A 14 -17.31 -12.21 13.98
C ASP A 14 -16.11 -12.22 14.95
N GLN A 15 -14.89 -12.09 14.44
CA GLN A 15 -13.66 -12.16 15.23
C GLN A 15 -13.42 -10.89 16.04
N GLU A 16 -13.07 -11.07 17.33
CA GLU A 16 -12.70 -9.96 18.20
C GLU A 16 -11.36 -9.34 17.77
N THR A 17 -11.36 -8.03 17.53
CA THR A 17 -10.13 -7.28 17.20
C THR A 17 -9.19 -7.23 18.40
N ARG A 18 -7.92 -7.61 18.19
CA ARG A 18 -6.90 -7.74 19.25
C ARG A 18 -5.82 -6.66 19.20
N TRP A 19 -6.06 -5.55 18.51
CA TRP A 19 -5.14 -4.41 18.50
C TRP A 19 -5.28 -3.58 19.77
N CYS A 20 -4.20 -2.92 20.17
CA CYS A 20 -4.17 -2.04 21.33
C CYS A 20 -5.17 -0.87 21.16
N PRO A 21 -5.86 -0.42 22.24
CA PRO A 21 -6.70 0.76 22.18
C PRO A 21 -5.95 1.96 21.62
N GLY A 22 -6.54 2.66 20.64
CA GLY A 22 -5.91 3.80 19.95
C GLY A 22 -4.98 3.42 18.78
N CYS A 23 -4.84 2.13 18.45
CA CYS A 23 -4.08 1.71 17.27
C CYS A 23 -4.73 2.22 15.99
N GLY A 24 -3.94 2.79 15.08
CA GLY A 24 -4.43 3.25 13.78
C GLY A 24 -5.02 2.15 12.88
N ASP A 25 -4.64 0.88 13.08
CA ASP A 25 -5.21 -0.26 12.34
C ASP A 25 -6.75 -0.33 12.45
N TYR A 26 -7.35 0.13 13.56
CA TYR A 26 -8.82 0.23 13.68
C TYR A 26 -9.45 1.17 12.66
N ALA A 27 -8.81 2.32 12.41
CA ALA A 27 -9.30 3.30 11.45
C ALA A 27 -9.18 2.75 10.02
N ILE A 28 -8.06 2.11 9.71
CA ILE A 28 -7.80 1.46 8.41
C ILE A 28 -8.84 0.36 8.14
N LEU A 29 -9.06 -0.55 9.10
CA LEU A 29 -10.06 -1.61 8.98
C LEU A 29 -11.46 -1.03 8.74
N SER A 30 -11.86 -0.03 9.53
CA SER A 30 -13.19 0.59 9.41
C SER A 30 -13.39 1.33 8.09
N ALA A 31 -12.34 1.92 7.51
CA ALA A 31 -12.39 2.56 6.20
C ALA A 31 -12.49 1.53 5.07
N VAL A 32 -11.68 0.46 5.11
CA VAL A 32 -11.74 -0.62 4.12
C VAL A 32 -13.10 -1.32 4.15
N GLN A 33 -13.59 -1.75 5.32
CA GLN A 33 -14.92 -2.37 5.45
C GLN A 33 -16.06 -1.45 4.98
N GLY A 34 -15.91 -0.13 5.15
CA GLY A 34 -16.88 0.85 4.66
C GLY A 34 -16.83 1.03 3.13
N LEU A 35 -15.63 0.90 2.54
CA LEU A 35 -15.42 1.06 1.09
C LEU A 35 -15.82 -0.17 0.29
N LEU A 36 -15.57 -1.39 0.80
CA LEU A 36 -15.80 -2.64 0.06
C LEU A 36 -17.21 -2.77 -0.55
N PRO A 37 -18.30 -2.41 0.15
CA PRO A 37 -19.66 -2.41 -0.43
C PRO A 37 -19.79 -1.53 -1.67
N GLU A 38 -19.12 -0.38 -1.67
CA GLU A 38 -19.17 0.60 -2.77
C GLU A 38 -18.45 0.11 -4.02
N LEU A 39 -17.53 -0.87 -3.88
CA LEU A 39 -16.83 -1.48 -5.01
C LEU A 39 -17.70 -2.49 -5.77
N GLY A 40 -18.81 -2.94 -5.19
CA GLY A 40 -19.74 -3.89 -5.82
C GLY A 40 -19.15 -5.29 -6.06
N VAL A 41 -18.02 -5.63 -5.44
CA VAL A 41 -17.40 -6.97 -5.54
C VAL A 41 -17.91 -7.83 -4.39
N ALA A 42 -18.49 -8.99 -4.72
CA ALA A 42 -19.01 -9.91 -3.72
C ALA A 42 -17.89 -10.39 -2.77
N PRO A 43 -18.19 -10.63 -1.48
CA PRO A 43 -17.18 -11.08 -0.51
C PRO A 43 -16.41 -12.33 -0.94
N GLU A 44 -17.06 -13.30 -1.59
CA GLU A 44 -16.45 -14.53 -2.10
C GLU A 44 -15.50 -14.30 -3.31
N ASN A 45 -15.56 -13.12 -3.94
CA ASN A 45 -14.67 -12.70 -5.03
C ASN A 45 -13.62 -11.68 -4.57
N THR A 46 -13.59 -11.35 -3.27
CA THR A 46 -12.58 -10.49 -2.66
C THR A 46 -11.64 -11.34 -1.83
N VAL A 47 -10.33 -11.11 -1.95
CA VAL A 47 -9.33 -11.85 -1.17
C VAL A 47 -8.35 -10.92 -0.49
N PHE A 48 -8.23 -11.04 0.83
CA PHE A 48 -7.21 -10.35 1.63
C PHE A 48 -6.05 -11.29 1.97
N ILE A 49 -4.84 -10.91 1.59
CA ILE A 49 -3.62 -11.66 1.92
C ILE A 49 -2.74 -10.77 2.79
N SER A 50 -2.28 -11.29 3.91
CA SER A 50 -1.42 -10.53 4.81
C SER A 50 -0.13 -11.26 5.15
N GLY A 51 0.89 -10.48 5.50
CA GLY A 51 2.13 -10.99 6.08
C GLY A 51 2.00 -11.10 7.60
N ILE A 52 3.13 -11.06 8.31
CA ILE A 52 3.16 -11.22 9.78
C ILE A 52 3.41 -9.86 10.44
N GLY A 53 2.58 -9.52 11.43
CA GLY A 53 2.67 -8.27 12.19
C GLY A 53 1.32 -7.90 12.81
N CYS A 54 1.24 -6.74 13.48
CA CYS A 54 -0.04 -6.22 13.96
C CYS A 54 -1.02 -6.03 12.79
N ALA A 55 -0.57 -5.31 11.74
CA ALA A 55 -1.29 -5.17 10.48
C ALA A 55 -1.60 -6.52 9.82
N GLY A 56 -0.76 -7.54 10.02
CA GLY A 56 -0.97 -8.90 9.51
C GLY A 56 -2.29 -9.53 9.96
N ARG A 57 -2.79 -9.15 11.14
CA ARG A 57 -4.06 -9.66 11.66
C ARG A 57 -5.29 -9.15 10.91
N PHE A 58 -5.15 -8.17 10.03
CA PHE A 58 -6.25 -7.56 9.27
C PHE A 58 -7.14 -8.58 8.57
N THR A 59 -6.54 -9.62 7.99
CA THR A 59 -7.22 -10.71 7.28
C THR A 59 -8.23 -11.48 8.14
N TYR A 60 -8.05 -11.51 9.46
CA TYR A 60 -9.02 -12.14 10.36
C TYR A 60 -10.27 -11.29 10.60
N TYR A 61 -10.22 -10.00 10.23
CA TYR A 61 -11.24 -9.01 10.59
C TYR A 61 -12.12 -8.59 9.41
N VAL A 62 -11.94 -9.21 8.24
CA VAL A 62 -12.73 -8.96 7.03
C VAL A 62 -13.35 -10.27 6.58
N ASP A 63 -14.68 -10.30 6.48
CA ASP A 63 -15.44 -11.52 6.14
C ASP A 63 -15.39 -11.80 4.63
N THR A 64 -14.25 -12.28 4.18
CA THR A 64 -13.93 -12.59 2.78
C THR A 64 -13.01 -13.82 2.75
N TYR A 65 -12.66 -14.31 1.56
CA TYR A 65 -11.52 -15.24 1.49
C TYR A 65 -10.25 -14.53 1.96
N GLY A 66 -9.43 -15.23 2.72
CA GLY A 66 -8.22 -14.63 3.28
C GLY A 66 -7.10 -15.61 3.53
N MET A 67 -5.86 -15.12 3.42
CA MET A 67 -4.67 -15.87 3.81
C MET A 67 -3.74 -15.01 4.67
N HIS A 68 -3.59 -15.39 5.93
CA HIS A 68 -2.49 -14.91 6.77
C HIS A 68 -1.26 -15.77 6.45
N SER A 69 -0.40 -15.24 5.60
CA SER A 69 0.77 -15.94 5.05
C SER A 69 1.96 -15.91 6.01
N ILE A 70 3.17 -16.03 5.50
CA ILE A 70 4.41 -15.92 6.29
C ILE A 70 5.07 -14.55 6.08
N HIS A 71 5.94 -14.18 7.02
CA HIS A 71 6.52 -12.84 7.11
C HIS A 71 7.18 -12.39 5.79
N GLY A 72 6.71 -11.28 5.23
CA GLY A 72 7.16 -10.66 3.99
C GLY A 72 6.88 -11.47 2.73
N ARG A 73 5.98 -12.45 2.74
CA ARG A 73 5.64 -13.26 1.55
C ARG A 73 4.25 -12.99 0.99
N ALA A 74 3.45 -12.12 1.62
CA ALA A 74 2.12 -11.78 1.13
C ALA A 74 2.09 -11.32 -0.34
N PRO A 75 3.01 -10.44 -0.82
CA PRO A 75 3.02 -10.08 -2.24
C PRO A 75 3.35 -11.25 -3.18
N ALA A 76 4.19 -12.19 -2.75
CA ALA A 76 4.54 -13.37 -3.53
C ALA A 76 3.36 -14.36 -3.63
N VAL A 77 2.68 -14.61 -2.51
CA VAL A 77 1.47 -15.42 -2.45
C VAL A 77 0.36 -14.80 -3.31
N ALA A 78 0.13 -13.50 -3.17
CA ALA A 78 -0.86 -12.76 -3.96
C ALA A 78 -0.57 -12.82 -5.47
N THR A 79 0.70 -12.76 -5.86
CA THR A 79 1.10 -12.95 -7.27
C THR A 79 0.70 -14.32 -7.80
N GLY A 80 0.88 -15.37 -7.00
CA GLY A 80 0.44 -16.73 -7.36
C GLY A 80 -1.07 -16.83 -7.51
N LEU A 81 -1.84 -16.23 -6.59
CA LEU A 81 -3.30 -16.20 -6.65
C LEU A 81 -3.78 -15.50 -7.93
N VAL A 82 -3.26 -14.31 -8.21
CA VAL A 82 -3.60 -13.54 -9.40
C VAL A 82 -3.28 -14.30 -10.68
N ALA A 83 -2.16 -15.02 -10.74
CA ALA A 83 -1.80 -15.84 -11.89
C ALA A 83 -2.76 -17.02 -12.12
N ALA A 84 -3.40 -17.51 -11.05
CA ALA A 84 -4.34 -18.62 -11.12
C ALA A 84 -5.80 -18.14 -11.33
N ARG A 85 -6.16 -16.96 -10.83
CA ARG A 85 -7.51 -16.42 -10.78
C ARG A 85 -7.47 -14.90 -10.98
N ASP A 86 -7.50 -14.48 -12.25
CA ASP A 86 -7.49 -13.07 -12.65
C ASP A 86 -8.85 -12.36 -12.50
N ASP A 87 -9.88 -13.09 -12.08
CA ASP A 87 -11.23 -12.60 -11.81
C ASP A 87 -11.43 -12.07 -10.37
N LEU A 88 -10.47 -12.26 -9.48
CA LEU A 88 -10.57 -11.91 -8.07
C LEU A 88 -10.09 -10.48 -7.77
N SER A 89 -10.74 -9.82 -6.81
CA SER A 89 -10.26 -8.57 -6.22
C SER A 89 -9.25 -8.87 -5.11
N VAL A 90 -7.95 -8.80 -5.43
CA VAL A 90 -6.87 -9.15 -4.50
C VAL A 90 -6.32 -7.93 -3.78
N TRP A 91 -6.35 -7.99 -2.45
CA TRP A 91 -5.81 -7.00 -1.53
C TRP A 91 -4.69 -7.60 -0.69
N VAL A 92 -3.63 -6.83 -0.48
CA VAL A 92 -2.51 -7.19 0.39
C VAL A 92 -2.40 -6.18 1.52
N VAL A 93 -2.34 -6.66 2.76
CA VAL A 93 -2.11 -5.81 3.93
C VAL A 93 -0.81 -6.20 4.61
N SER A 94 0.06 -5.22 4.81
CA SER A 94 1.40 -5.44 5.34
C SER A 94 1.80 -4.30 6.26
N GLY A 95 2.61 -4.60 7.27
CA GLY A 95 3.30 -3.56 8.05
C GLY A 95 4.51 -3.04 7.28
N ASP A 96 4.98 -1.86 7.64
CA ASP A 96 6.24 -1.28 7.14
C ASP A 96 7.39 -2.29 7.01
N GLY A 97 7.84 -2.96 8.07
CA GLY A 97 8.98 -3.86 7.91
C GLY A 97 8.62 -5.26 7.38
N ASP A 98 7.35 -5.67 7.40
CA ASP A 98 6.91 -6.87 6.64
C ASP A 98 7.06 -6.62 5.13
N ALA A 99 6.66 -5.44 4.63
CA ALA A 99 6.76 -5.06 3.22
C ALA A 99 8.16 -4.60 2.81
N LEU A 100 8.86 -3.84 3.66
CA LEU A 100 10.04 -3.06 3.30
C LEU A 100 11.35 -3.64 3.84
N SER A 101 11.29 -4.56 4.81
CA SER A 101 12.46 -5.31 5.27
C SER A 101 12.50 -6.67 4.58
N ILE A 102 11.96 -7.71 5.22
CA ILE A 102 12.05 -9.09 4.74
C ILE A 102 11.23 -9.31 3.46
N GLY A 103 10.19 -8.51 3.21
CA GLY A 103 9.36 -8.55 2.00
C GLY A 103 9.85 -7.68 0.85
N GLY A 104 10.91 -6.86 1.04
CA GLY A 104 11.28 -5.80 0.10
C GLY A 104 11.45 -6.27 -1.35
N ASN A 105 12.15 -7.38 -1.55
CA ASN A 105 12.37 -7.91 -2.91
C ASN A 105 11.07 -8.39 -3.59
N HIS A 106 10.12 -8.93 -2.81
CA HIS A 106 8.82 -9.35 -3.35
C HIS A 106 7.96 -8.13 -3.71
N LEU A 107 7.98 -7.09 -2.87
CA LEU A 107 7.32 -5.82 -3.16
C LEU A 107 7.85 -5.22 -4.48
N ILE A 108 9.17 -5.05 -4.60
CA ILE A 108 9.82 -4.50 -5.81
C ILE A 108 9.37 -5.25 -7.06
N HIS A 109 9.36 -6.59 -7.03
CA HIS A 109 8.99 -7.38 -8.20
C HIS A 109 7.48 -7.42 -8.48
N SER A 110 6.62 -7.26 -7.48
CA SER A 110 5.18 -7.08 -7.69
C SER A 110 4.88 -5.73 -8.36
N LEU A 111 5.56 -4.66 -7.93
CA LEU A 111 5.50 -3.34 -8.54
C LEU A 111 6.00 -3.35 -9.98
N ARG A 112 7.23 -3.85 -10.21
CA ARG A 112 7.85 -3.92 -11.55
C ARG A 112 7.02 -4.70 -12.56
N ARG A 113 6.36 -5.78 -12.11
CA ARG A 113 5.49 -6.60 -12.97
C ARG A 113 4.12 -5.96 -13.18
N ASN A 114 3.74 -4.92 -12.44
CA ASN A 114 2.39 -4.40 -12.48
C ASN A 114 1.34 -5.50 -12.24
N VAL A 115 1.53 -6.28 -11.15
CA VAL A 115 0.60 -7.36 -10.78
C VAL A 115 -0.70 -6.73 -10.28
N PRO A 116 -1.89 -7.14 -10.78
CA PRO A 116 -3.18 -6.50 -10.46
C PRO A 116 -3.65 -6.79 -9.03
N MET A 117 -3.06 -6.13 -8.05
CA MET A 117 -3.40 -6.21 -6.62
C MET A 117 -3.25 -4.84 -5.95
N LYS A 118 -3.89 -4.69 -4.78
CA LYS A 118 -3.89 -3.44 -3.99
C LYS A 118 -3.14 -3.69 -2.69
N LEU A 119 -1.97 -3.09 -2.51
CA LEU A 119 -1.11 -3.30 -1.35
C LEU A 119 -1.13 -2.09 -0.41
N LEU A 120 -1.57 -2.34 0.81
CA LEU A 120 -1.64 -1.36 1.89
C LEU A 120 -0.45 -1.57 2.83
N ILE A 121 0.40 -0.55 2.95
CA ILE A 121 1.51 -0.52 3.91
C ILE A 121 1.05 0.28 5.13
N CYS A 122 0.70 -0.40 6.21
CA CYS A 122 0.44 0.21 7.50
C CYS A 122 1.78 0.63 8.13
N ASN A 123 2.18 1.89 7.91
CA ASN A 123 3.47 2.41 8.32
C ASN A 123 3.39 3.07 9.70
N ASN A 124 3.74 2.31 10.74
CA ASN A 124 3.90 2.81 12.11
C ASN A 124 5.35 3.00 12.54
N ARG A 125 6.29 2.85 11.60
CA ARG A 125 7.72 3.02 11.80
C ARG A 125 8.28 2.16 12.93
N ILE A 126 7.70 0.98 13.21
CA ILE A 126 8.17 0.11 14.29
C ILE A 126 7.67 -1.34 14.16
N TYR A 127 8.46 -2.31 14.61
CA TYR A 127 7.97 -3.67 14.78
C TYR A 127 7.13 -3.83 16.04
N GLY A 128 5.84 -3.48 15.95
CA GLY A 128 4.89 -3.51 17.07
C GLY A 128 4.69 -4.92 17.65
N LEU A 129 4.41 -5.92 16.81
CA LEU A 129 4.06 -7.27 17.28
C LEU A 129 5.22 -7.96 18.03
N THR A 130 6.45 -7.69 17.64
CA THR A 130 7.67 -8.24 18.26
C THR A 130 8.18 -7.38 19.41
N LYS A 131 7.39 -6.40 19.86
CA LYS A 131 7.62 -5.54 21.03
C LYS A 131 8.61 -4.40 20.84
N GLY A 132 8.58 -3.75 19.68
CA GLY A 132 9.08 -2.38 19.50
C GLY A 132 10.53 -2.27 19.02
N GLN A 133 11.00 -3.14 18.13
CA GLN A 133 12.29 -2.97 17.44
C GLN A 133 12.13 -1.99 16.28
N ILE A 134 13.25 -1.39 15.83
CA ILE A 134 13.23 -0.50 14.65
C ILE A 134 12.75 -1.24 13.39
N SER A 135 12.04 -0.50 12.55
CA SER A 135 11.66 -0.87 11.19
C SER A 135 12.58 -0.16 10.18
N PRO A 136 12.55 -0.51 8.89
CA PRO A 136 13.25 0.25 7.84
C PRO A 136 12.81 1.70 7.72
N THR A 137 11.63 2.05 8.23
CA THR A 137 11.06 3.41 8.16
C THR A 137 11.23 4.19 9.47
N SER A 138 11.87 3.61 10.49
CA SER A 138 12.17 4.29 11.75
C SER A 138 13.19 5.41 11.55
N GLU A 139 13.05 6.48 12.31
CA GLU A 139 13.99 7.61 12.27
C GLU A 139 15.39 7.24 12.71
N ARG A 140 16.35 7.96 12.11
CA ARG A 140 17.70 8.01 12.65
C ARG A 140 17.66 8.54 14.07
N GLY A 141 18.42 7.92 14.96
CA GLY A 141 18.45 8.21 16.38
C GLY A 141 17.34 7.51 17.18
N LYS A 142 16.43 6.75 16.56
CA LYS A 142 15.38 6.01 17.30
C LYS A 142 16.02 5.07 18.31
N VAL A 143 15.76 5.30 19.60
CA VAL A 143 16.15 4.39 20.66
C VAL A 143 15.07 3.33 20.85
N THR A 144 15.46 2.07 20.72
CA THR A 144 14.61 0.91 21.04
C THR A 144 15.40 -0.15 21.79
N LYS A 145 14.76 -1.25 22.20
CA LYS A 145 15.45 -2.36 22.88
C LYS A 145 16.58 -2.98 22.03
N SER A 146 16.44 -3.01 20.70
CA SER A 146 17.47 -3.53 19.79
C SER A 146 18.43 -2.46 19.29
N THR A 147 18.17 -1.18 19.59
CA THR A 147 19.01 -0.04 19.24
C THR A 147 19.14 0.89 20.45
N PRO A 148 19.78 0.43 21.55
CA PRO A 148 19.83 1.17 22.80
C PRO A 148 20.58 2.51 22.69
N GLU A 149 21.48 2.64 21.72
CA GLU A 149 22.24 3.86 21.42
C GLU A 149 21.60 4.72 20.32
N GLY A 150 20.43 4.33 19.83
CA GLY A 150 19.76 4.97 18.70
C GLY A 150 20.11 4.33 17.35
N SER A 151 19.17 4.35 16.41
CA SER A 151 19.42 3.91 15.03
C SER A 151 20.43 4.81 14.31
N VAL A 152 21.40 4.22 13.61
CA VAL A 152 22.33 4.97 12.75
C VAL A 152 21.86 5.02 11.28
N GLU A 153 20.87 4.20 10.94
CA GLU A 153 20.36 4.00 9.59
C GLU A 153 19.49 5.18 9.14
N ALA A 154 19.52 5.47 7.84
CA ALA A 154 18.58 6.39 7.23
C ALA A 154 17.26 5.64 6.94
N PRO A 155 16.09 6.24 7.20
CA PRO A 155 14.82 5.60 6.91
C PRO A 155 14.65 5.39 5.40
N LEU A 156 14.11 4.24 5.02
CA LEU A 156 13.67 3.96 3.67
C LEU A 156 12.37 4.71 3.39
N ASP A 157 12.27 5.41 2.26
CA ASP A 157 11.06 6.09 1.84
C ASP A 157 10.19 5.18 0.93
N PRO A 158 8.97 4.79 1.36
CA PRO A 158 8.16 3.82 0.62
C PRO A 158 7.67 4.32 -0.74
N ILE A 159 7.40 5.62 -0.86
CA ILE A 159 6.93 6.26 -2.10
C ILE A 159 8.05 6.26 -3.15
N SER A 160 9.26 6.62 -2.76
CA SER A 160 10.45 6.64 -3.62
C SER A 160 10.84 5.23 -4.05
N LEU A 161 10.77 4.24 -3.15
CA LEU A 161 10.95 2.83 -3.51
C LEU A 161 9.91 2.41 -4.55
N ALA A 162 8.65 2.79 -4.35
CA ALA A 162 7.56 2.41 -5.23
C ALA A 162 7.71 3.01 -6.63
N LEU A 163 7.93 4.32 -6.70
CA LEU A 163 8.19 5.04 -7.95
C LEU A 163 9.43 4.48 -8.66
N GLY A 164 10.52 4.22 -7.92
CA GLY A 164 11.77 3.68 -8.47
C GLY A 164 11.65 2.23 -8.95
N SER A 165 10.70 1.48 -8.42
CA SER A 165 10.38 0.11 -8.85
C SER A 165 9.42 0.07 -10.06
N GLY A 166 8.98 1.23 -10.56
CA GLY A 166 8.08 1.33 -11.71
C GLY A 166 6.61 1.13 -11.39
N ALA A 167 6.18 1.38 -10.16
CA ALA A 167 4.77 1.29 -9.77
C ALA A 167 3.87 2.17 -10.65
N THR A 168 2.68 1.68 -10.97
CA THR A 168 1.69 2.36 -11.81
C THR A 168 0.67 3.14 -11.00
N PHE A 169 0.46 2.77 -9.75
CA PHE A 169 -0.29 3.57 -8.77
C PHE A 169 0.46 3.66 -7.44
N VAL A 170 0.67 4.90 -6.97
CA VAL A 170 1.39 5.21 -5.73
C VAL A 170 0.65 6.30 -4.98
N ALA A 171 0.32 6.05 -3.71
CA ALA A 171 -0.36 7.03 -2.86
C ALA A 171 0.12 6.98 -1.41
N ARG A 172 -0.09 8.08 -0.68
CA ARG A 172 0.10 8.18 0.77
C ARG A 172 -1.15 8.74 1.43
N THR A 173 -1.53 8.22 2.59
CA THR A 173 -2.60 8.77 3.43
C THR A 173 -2.27 8.61 4.92
N VAL A 174 -3.16 9.09 5.79
CA VAL A 174 -3.03 9.00 7.25
C VAL A 174 -4.24 8.30 7.87
N ASP A 175 -4.03 7.59 8.97
CA ASP A 175 -5.08 6.85 9.68
C ASP A 175 -6.14 7.77 10.35
N ARG A 176 -5.75 8.99 10.76
CA ARG A 176 -6.62 9.98 11.41
C ARG A 176 -7.49 10.79 10.46
N ASP A 177 -7.36 10.60 9.14
CA ASP A 177 -8.21 11.25 8.14
C ASP A 177 -8.97 10.21 7.32
N LYS A 178 -10.11 9.79 7.85
CA LYS A 178 -10.91 8.73 7.24
C LYS A 178 -11.43 9.11 5.84
N ALA A 179 -11.81 10.37 5.63
CA ALA A 179 -12.35 10.81 4.35
C ALA A 179 -11.27 10.76 3.27
N HIS A 180 -10.10 11.38 3.53
CA HIS A 180 -8.97 11.33 2.62
C HIS A 180 -8.50 9.90 2.36
N MET A 181 -8.40 9.07 3.42
CA MET A 181 -8.02 7.66 3.28
C MET A 181 -9.01 6.87 2.43
N THR A 182 -10.32 7.03 2.64
CA THR A 182 -11.33 6.34 1.82
C THR A 182 -11.24 6.74 0.35
N GLU A 183 -11.01 8.01 0.03
CA GLU A 183 -10.85 8.45 -1.37
C GLU A 183 -9.58 7.90 -2.04
N VAL A 184 -8.46 7.88 -1.32
CA VAL A 184 -7.22 7.25 -1.82
C VAL A 184 -7.42 5.75 -2.06
N LEU A 185 -8.04 5.05 -1.12
CA LEU A 185 -8.30 3.61 -1.23
C LEU A 185 -9.30 3.30 -2.35
N ARG A 186 -10.30 4.16 -2.55
CA ARG A 186 -11.24 4.06 -3.68
C ARG A 186 -10.50 4.17 -5.01
N ALA A 187 -9.61 5.14 -5.16
CA ALA A 187 -8.82 5.29 -6.37
C ALA A 187 -7.88 4.08 -6.59
N ALA A 188 -7.27 3.56 -5.52
CA ALA A 188 -6.43 2.36 -5.57
C ALA A 188 -7.23 1.11 -6.00
N ALA A 189 -8.47 0.98 -5.52
CA ALA A 189 -9.35 -0.14 -5.87
C ALA A 189 -9.70 -0.16 -7.37
N HIS A 190 -9.88 1.01 -7.97
CA HIS A 190 -10.20 1.17 -9.40
C HIS A 190 -8.97 1.12 -10.31
N HIS A 191 -7.76 1.15 -9.74
CA HIS A 191 -6.55 0.99 -10.53
C HIS A 191 -6.42 -0.49 -10.97
N PRO A 192 -6.28 -0.76 -12.28
CA PRO A 192 -6.34 -2.14 -12.79
C PRO A 192 -5.04 -2.91 -12.54
N GLY A 193 -3.92 -2.21 -12.35
CA GLY A 193 -2.60 -2.78 -12.10
C GLY A 193 -2.25 -2.87 -10.61
N MET A 194 -0.94 -2.77 -10.34
CA MET A 194 -0.41 -2.73 -8.98
C MET A 194 -0.63 -1.36 -8.35
N ALA A 195 -1.43 -1.31 -7.29
CA ALA A 195 -1.58 -0.13 -6.46
C ALA A 195 -0.86 -0.32 -5.12
N VAL A 196 -0.02 0.65 -4.74
CA VAL A 196 0.57 0.71 -3.40
C VAL A 196 0.13 1.97 -2.67
N VAL A 197 -0.35 1.80 -1.45
CA VAL A 197 -0.79 2.89 -0.57
C VAL A 197 -0.02 2.81 0.73
N GLU A 198 0.80 3.81 0.99
CA GLU A 198 1.38 4.02 2.32
C GLU A 198 0.34 4.69 3.22
N ILE A 199 0.04 4.06 4.36
CA ILE A 199 -0.86 4.62 5.37
C ILE A 199 -0.02 4.93 6.61
N LEU A 200 0.16 6.21 6.90
CA LEU A 200 0.83 6.66 8.12
C LEU A 200 -0.08 6.33 9.32
N GLN A 201 0.37 5.38 10.13
CA GLN A 201 -0.44 4.66 11.11
C GLN A 201 0.15 4.79 12.51
N ASN A 202 -0.64 5.15 13.51
CA ASN A 202 -0.14 5.36 14.87
C ASN A 202 -0.05 4.06 15.68
N CYS A 203 1.11 3.77 16.29
CA CYS A 203 1.29 2.64 17.22
C CYS A 203 1.39 3.16 18.67
N PRO A 204 0.28 3.20 19.44
CA PRO A 204 0.26 3.87 20.74
C PRO A 204 1.13 3.22 21.82
N VAL A 205 1.53 1.96 21.64
CA VAL A 205 2.30 1.22 22.66
C VAL A 205 3.81 1.39 22.50
N PHE A 206 4.30 1.48 21.26
CA PHE A 206 5.75 1.46 21.00
C PHE A 206 6.25 2.68 20.21
N ASN A 207 5.38 3.36 19.47
CA ASN A 207 5.76 4.51 18.65
C ASN A 207 4.63 5.53 18.54
N ASP A 208 4.15 5.98 19.69
CA ASP A 208 2.99 6.87 19.76
C ASP A 208 3.31 8.25 19.18
N GLU A 209 2.30 8.85 18.56
CA GLU A 209 2.32 10.21 18.01
C GLU A 209 3.45 10.48 17.01
N HIS A 210 4.02 9.43 16.44
CA HIS A 210 5.21 9.58 15.62
C HIS A 210 4.94 10.23 14.24
N HIS A 211 3.67 10.26 13.81
CA HIS A 211 3.18 11.01 12.66
C HIS A 211 2.39 12.28 13.06
N ILE A 212 2.58 12.80 14.28
CA ILE A 212 1.77 13.91 14.83
C ILE A 212 1.81 15.17 13.96
N HIS A 213 2.94 15.44 13.32
CA HIS A 213 3.12 16.60 12.44
C HIS A 213 2.14 16.67 11.27
N VAL A 214 1.55 15.54 10.88
CA VAL A 214 0.54 15.46 9.83
C VAL A 214 -0.77 14.85 10.31
N THR A 215 -0.91 14.52 11.60
CA THR A 215 -2.13 13.88 12.15
C THR A 215 -2.77 14.66 13.29
N ASP A 216 -2.04 15.54 13.98
CA ASP A 216 -2.63 16.58 14.83
C ASP A 216 -3.30 17.65 13.97
N LYS A 217 -4.45 18.17 14.43
CA LYS A 217 -5.26 19.11 13.63
C LYS A 217 -4.52 20.41 13.30
N ALA A 218 -3.79 20.98 14.26
CA ALA A 218 -3.09 22.24 14.05
C ALA A 218 -1.85 22.06 13.18
N GLN A 219 -1.09 20.99 13.42
CA GLN A 219 0.11 20.70 12.62
C GLN A 219 -0.26 20.24 11.21
N ALA A 220 -1.30 19.42 11.05
CA ALA A 220 -1.80 18.96 9.75
C ALA A 220 -2.21 20.11 8.84
N ALA A 221 -2.85 21.15 9.38
CA ALA A 221 -3.24 22.33 8.60
C ALA A 221 -2.03 23.03 7.95
N ILE A 222 -0.83 22.89 8.53
CA ILE A 222 0.38 23.57 8.05
C ILE A 222 1.27 22.62 7.26
N ASN A 223 1.27 21.33 7.59
CA ASN A 223 2.25 20.37 7.06
C ASN A 223 1.70 19.43 5.99
N ARG A 224 0.39 19.34 5.77
CA ARG A 224 -0.13 18.47 4.71
C ARG A 224 -0.07 19.16 3.36
N ILE A 225 0.67 18.57 2.43
CA ILE A 225 0.64 18.95 1.02
C ILE A 225 -0.34 18.00 0.33
N GLU A 226 -1.58 18.43 0.16
CA GLU A 226 -2.63 17.59 -0.42
C GLU A 226 -2.53 17.57 -1.95
N LEU A 227 -2.34 16.37 -2.50
CA LEU A 227 -2.17 16.15 -3.92
C LEU A 227 -3.52 15.84 -4.57
N VAL A 228 -4.04 16.80 -5.33
CA VAL A 228 -5.24 16.65 -6.15
C VAL A 228 -4.86 16.84 -7.62
N HIS A 229 -5.10 15.82 -8.45
CA HIS A 229 -4.76 15.87 -9.88
C HIS A 229 -5.44 17.07 -10.56
N GLY A 230 -4.66 17.81 -11.35
CA GLY A 230 -5.12 19.00 -12.08
C GLY A 230 -5.25 20.25 -11.22
N GLN A 231 -4.92 20.20 -9.92
CA GLN A 231 -4.96 21.35 -9.02
C GLN A 231 -3.54 21.87 -8.68
N PRO A 232 -3.40 23.16 -8.34
CA PRO A 232 -2.16 23.69 -7.79
C PRO A 232 -1.75 22.97 -6.50
N VAL A 233 -0.48 22.60 -6.38
CA VAL A 233 0.08 21.96 -5.18
C VAL A 233 0.30 23.01 -4.11
N ARG A 234 -0.69 23.18 -3.22
CA ARG A 234 -0.71 24.18 -2.15
C ARG A 234 -0.83 23.54 -0.77
N PHE A 235 -0.39 24.28 0.24
CA PHE A 235 -0.45 23.88 1.64
C PHE A 235 -0.27 25.12 2.56
N GLY A 236 -0.34 24.91 3.86
CA GLY A 236 -0.43 25.99 4.85
C GLY A 236 -1.86 26.14 5.34
N ALA A 237 -2.02 26.81 6.50
CA ALA A 237 -3.31 26.86 7.19
C ALA A 237 -4.42 27.50 6.34
N GLU A 238 -4.04 28.38 5.42
CA GLU A 238 -4.92 29.06 4.47
C GLU A 238 -4.57 28.73 3.01
N GLY A 239 -3.70 27.73 2.78
CA GLY A 239 -3.21 27.39 1.45
C GLY A 239 -2.26 28.43 0.86
N GLU A 240 -1.58 29.20 1.73
CA GLU A 240 -0.73 30.33 1.38
C GLU A 240 0.64 29.94 0.81
N ARG A 241 1.05 28.68 0.96
CA ARG A 241 2.30 28.15 0.42
C ARG A 241 2.05 27.26 -0.79
N GLY A 242 2.98 27.28 -1.73
CA GLY A 242 2.98 26.44 -2.93
C GLY A 242 4.23 25.56 -3.04
N VAL A 243 4.12 24.47 -3.77
CA VAL A 243 5.30 23.80 -4.34
C VAL A 243 5.60 24.45 -5.69
N VAL A 244 6.78 25.02 -5.84
CA VAL A 244 7.16 25.86 -7.00
C VAL A 244 8.34 25.24 -7.74
N ALA A 245 8.38 25.44 -9.07
CA ALA A 245 9.50 25.02 -9.89
C ALA A 245 10.67 26.01 -9.80
N LEU A 246 11.89 25.50 -9.63
CA LEU A 246 13.12 26.29 -9.63
C LEU A 246 13.69 26.39 -11.06
N PRO A 247 14.41 27.48 -11.41
CA PRO A 247 15.06 27.64 -12.72
C PRO A 247 16.01 26.50 -13.13
N GLY A 248 16.49 25.69 -12.17
CA GLY A 248 17.35 24.52 -12.40
C GLY A 248 16.61 23.17 -12.51
N GLY A 249 15.28 23.16 -12.56
CA GLY A 249 14.47 21.94 -12.71
C GLY A 249 14.13 21.20 -11.41
N GLY A 250 14.55 21.72 -10.25
CA GLY A 250 14.13 21.22 -8.93
C GLY A 250 12.81 21.84 -8.47
N LEU A 251 12.29 21.35 -7.34
CA LEU A 251 11.15 21.95 -6.67
C LEU A 251 11.58 22.56 -5.32
N ALA A 252 10.83 23.55 -4.85
CA ALA A 252 10.97 24.12 -3.51
C ALA A 252 9.61 24.56 -2.97
N PHE A 253 9.58 24.93 -1.69
CA PHE A 253 8.44 25.65 -1.14
C PHE A 253 8.52 27.14 -1.48
N GLY A 254 7.44 27.72 -1.97
CA GLY A 254 7.32 29.12 -2.36
C GLY A 254 5.90 29.66 -2.15
N ASP A 255 5.56 30.71 -2.88
CA ASP A 255 4.23 31.33 -2.85
C ASP A 255 3.19 30.44 -3.55
N ALA A 256 1.97 30.39 -3.02
CA ALA A 256 0.86 29.64 -3.60
C ALA A 256 0.42 30.14 -5.00
N ALA A 257 0.73 31.39 -5.35
CA ALA A 257 0.49 31.96 -6.68
C ALA A 257 1.34 31.28 -7.77
N ASP A 258 2.54 30.82 -7.40
CA ASP A 258 3.50 30.20 -8.32
C ASP A 258 3.47 28.66 -8.24
N ALA A 259 2.49 28.09 -7.54
CA ALA A 259 2.36 26.67 -7.32
C ALA A 259 2.23 25.90 -8.65
N ILE A 260 3.01 24.83 -8.80
CA ILE A 260 2.87 23.91 -9.93
C ILE A 260 1.54 23.17 -9.88
N ILE A 261 1.07 22.70 -11.03
CA ILE A 261 -0.10 21.83 -11.11
C ILE A 261 0.31 20.38 -10.90
N HIS A 262 -0.40 19.67 -10.02
CA HIS A 262 -0.16 18.24 -9.79
C HIS A 262 -0.67 17.40 -10.95
N ASP A 263 0.19 16.54 -11.49
CA ASP A 263 -0.18 15.56 -12.51
C ASP A 263 0.14 14.14 -12.06
N ALA A 264 -0.84 13.48 -11.44
CA ALA A 264 -0.75 12.06 -11.09
C ALA A 264 -0.70 11.14 -12.33
N THR A 265 -1.07 11.62 -13.52
CA THR A 265 -1.16 10.82 -14.74
C THR A 265 0.08 10.94 -15.63
N ALA A 266 1.07 11.73 -15.22
CA ALA A 266 2.32 11.92 -15.94
C ALA A 266 3.07 10.59 -16.14
N ALA A 267 3.42 10.28 -17.39
CA ALA A 267 4.15 9.06 -17.72
C ALA A 267 5.52 9.01 -17.02
N ASP A 268 6.22 10.15 -16.97
CA ASP A 268 7.48 10.33 -16.25
C ASP A 268 7.23 10.57 -14.74
N PRO A 269 7.78 9.73 -13.82
CA PRO A 269 7.60 9.90 -12.38
C PRO A 269 8.45 11.02 -11.77
N THR A 270 9.24 11.77 -12.53
CA THR A 270 10.15 12.83 -12.00
C THR A 270 9.43 13.82 -11.10
N LEU A 271 8.24 14.29 -11.48
CA LEU A 271 7.44 15.21 -10.65
C LEU A 271 7.03 14.56 -9.31
N ALA A 272 6.56 13.32 -9.35
CA ALA A 272 6.17 12.57 -8.17
C ALA A 272 7.35 12.36 -7.19
N PHE A 273 8.54 12.05 -7.71
CA PHE A 273 9.77 11.97 -6.92
C PHE A 273 10.12 13.31 -6.28
N ALA A 274 10.10 14.38 -7.07
CA ALA A 274 10.46 15.71 -6.60
C ALA A 274 9.50 16.20 -5.51
N ILE A 275 8.19 16.00 -5.68
CA ILE A 275 7.18 16.34 -4.65
C ILE A 275 7.40 15.52 -3.38
N ASN A 276 7.60 14.21 -3.49
CA ASN A 276 7.79 13.35 -2.33
C ASN A 276 9.07 13.69 -1.55
N GLY A 277 10.13 14.11 -2.25
CA GLY A 277 11.40 14.49 -1.64
C GLY A 277 11.42 15.88 -0.98
N LEU A 278 10.30 16.63 -1.01
CA LEU A 278 10.19 17.92 -0.34
C LEU A 278 9.85 17.77 1.14
N GLY A 279 10.50 18.60 1.96
CA GLY A 279 10.27 18.63 3.41
C GLY A 279 11.03 17.54 4.15
N ASP A 280 10.83 17.51 5.46
CA ASP A 280 11.32 16.43 6.32
C ASP A 280 10.12 15.53 6.66
N PRO A 281 10.10 14.25 6.22
CA PRO A 281 9.00 13.33 6.50
C PRO A 281 8.83 12.99 7.99
N MET A 282 9.74 13.45 8.84
CA MET A 282 9.71 13.25 10.29
C MET A 282 9.08 14.43 11.03
N THR A 283 9.25 15.66 10.54
CA THR A 283 8.94 16.88 11.30
C THR A 283 8.28 17.99 10.49
N GLY A 284 8.40 17.96 9.17
CA GLY A 284 8.00 19.03 8.27
C GLY A 284 6.80 18.69 7.40
N PRO A 285 6.60 19.44 6.31
CA PRO A 285 5.54 19.17 5.37
C PRO A 285 5.68 17.82 4.68
N VAL A 286 4.57 17.11 4.49
CA VAL A 286 4.49 15.78 3.86
C VAL A 286 3.38 15.78 2.82
N ALA A 287 3.70 15.28 1.63
CA ALA A 287 2.72 15.08 0.57
C ALA A 287 1.81 13.89 0.85
N LEU A 288 0.50 14.12 0.76
CA LEU A 288 -0.58 13.14 0.92
C LEU A 288 -1.45 13.13 -0.33
N GLY A 289 -2.01 11.97 -0.67
CA GLY A 289 -2.83 11.78 -1.86
C GLY A 289 -2.14 10.87 -2.87
N ILE A 290 -2.56 10.98 -4.13
CA ILE A 290 -2.12 10.10 -5.21
C ILE A 290 -0.95 10.76 -5.93
N PHE A 291 0.26 10.21 -5.78
CA PHE A 291 1.46 10.68 -6.48
C PHE A 291 1.45 10.25 -7.95
N ARG A 292 0.94 9.05 -8.22
CA ARG A 292 0.96 8.44 -9.54
C ARG A 292 -0.26 7.54 -9.73
N ASN A 293 -0.87 7.61 -10.90
CA ASN A 293 -1.92 6.72 -11.40
C ASN A 293 -1.86 6.71 -12.93
N VAL A 294 -1.12 5.76 -13.49
CA VAL A 294 -0.88 5.65 -14.94
C VAL A 294 -1.28 4.29 -15.47
N GLN A 295 -1.67 4.23 -16.74
CA GLN A 295 -1.94 2.96 -17.40
C GLN A 295 -0.64 2.35 -17.93
N ALA A 296 -0.44 1.05 -17.71
CA ALA A 296 0.67 0.28 -18.26
C ALA A 296 0.23 -1.20 -18.44
N PRO A 297 0.96 -2.00 -19.23
CA PRO A 297 0.64 -3.41 -19.41
C PRO A 297 0.53 -4.17 -18.08
N ILE A 298 -0.51 -4.99 -17.94
CA ILE A 298 -0.78 -5.76 -16.72
C ILE A 298 -0.18 -7.16 -16.91
N TRP A 299 0.70 -7.58 -16.00
CA TRP A 299 1.41 -8.86 -16.16
C TRP A 299 0.48 -10.07 -16.22
N ALA A 300 -0.59 -10.06 -15.43
CA ALA A 300 -1.53 -11.18 -15.38
C ALA A 300 -2.21 -11.42 -16.74
N GLU A 301 -2.55 -10.38 -17.49
CA GLU A 301 -3.15 -10.51 -18.82
C GLU A 301 -2.23 -11.29 -19.78
N GLY A 302 -0.94 -10.97 -19.76
CA GLY A 302 0.08 -11.67 -20.56
C GLY A 302 0.28 -13.14 -20.13
N VAL A 303 0.17 -13.43 -18.84
CA VAL A 303 0.25 -14.80 -18.31
C VAL A 303 -0.99 -15.60 -18.69
N THR A 304 -2.18 -15.09 -18.39
CA THR A 304 -3.45 -15.77 -18.68
C THR A 304 -3.62 -16.03 -20.17
N ALA A 305 -3.30 -15.05 -21.03
CA ALA A 305 -3.39 -15.21 -22.48
C ALA A 305 -2.49 -16.35 -22.99
N ARG A 306 -1.24 -16.43 -22.48
CA ARG A 306 -0.31 -17.51 -22.84
C ARG A 306 -0.78 -18.86 -22.31
N LEU A 307 -1.25 -18.95 -21.06
CA LEU A 307 -1.74 -20.19 -20.48
C LEU A 307 -2.97 -20.72 -21.23
N LYS A 308 -3.93 -19.85 -21.57
CA LYS A 308 -5.10 -20.19 -22.39
C LYS A 308 -4.68 -20.70 -23.76
N ALA A 309 -3.74 -20.03 -24.43
CA ALA A 309 -3.22 -20.45 -25.72
C ALA A 309 -2.49 -21.80 -25.66
N SER A 310 -1.63 -22.01 -24.65
CA SER A 310 -0.87 -23.27 -24.49
C SER A 310 -1.76 -24.47 -24.16
N ARG A 311 -2.91 -24.28 -23.52
CA ARG A 311 -3.88 -25.36 -23.25
C ARG A 311 -4.72 -25.76 -24.46
N VAL A 312 -4.71 -24.99 -25.55
CA VAL A 312 -5.50 -25.33 -26.75
C VAL A 312 -4.98 -26.65 -27.33
N GLY A 313 -5.82 -27.68 -27.30
CA GLY A 313 -5.48 -29.01 -27.82
C GLY A 313 -4.72 -29.92 -26.85
N LEU A 314 -4.52 -29.51 -25.59
CA LEU A 314 -3.96 -30.36 -24.53
C LEU A 314 -5.05 -30.75 -23.53
N GLY A 315 -5.09 -32.03 -23.14
CA GLY A 315 -5.93 -32.56 -22.08
C GLY A 315 -5.17 -32.80 -20.77
N ASP A 316 -5.90 -33.15 -19.71
CA ASP A 316 -5.29 -33.48 -18.42
C ASP A 316 -4.33 -34.67 -18.52
N ALA A 317 -4.57 -35.61 -19.45
CA ALA A 317 -3.67 -36.73 -19.72
C ALA A 317 -2.31 -36.29 -20.29
N ASP A 318 -2.27 -35.23 -21.10
CA ASP A 318 -1.01 -34.71 -21.65
C ASP A 318 -0.19 -34.01 -20.56
N ILE A 319 -0.87 -33.31 -19.63
CA ILE A 319 -0.22 -32.71 -18.46
C ILE A 319 0.29 -33.80 -17.51
N ASP A 320 -0.52 -34.83 -17.25
CA ASP A 320 -0.13 -35.96 -16.41
C ASP A 320 1.09 -36.68 -16.99
N ALA A 321 1.09 -36.94 -18.30
CA ALA A 321 2.23 -37.52 -19.01
C ALA A 321 3.48 -36.64 -18.89
N LEU A 322 3.36 -35.32 -19.00
CA LEU A 322 4.46 -34.37 -18.83
C LEU A 322 5.01 -34.35 -17.40
N LEU A 323 4.14 -34.36 -16.38
CA LEU A 323 4.55 -34.38 -14.97
C LEU A 323 5.27 -35.69 -14.59
N HIS A 324 4.95 -36.77 -15.30
CA HIS A 324 5.60 -38.07 -15.17
C HIS A 324 6.72 -38.27 -16.21
N GLU A 325 7.09 -37.25 -16.99
CA GLU A 325 8.23 -37.34 -17.89
C GLU A 325 9.55 -37.26 -17.09
N GLY A 326 10.51 -38.11 -17.44
CA GLY A 326 11.82 -38.16 -16.79
C GLY A 326 11.94 -39.22 -15.69
N ASN A 327 12.92 -39.04 -14.80
CA ASN A 327 13.24 -40.03 -13.77
C ASN A 327 12.36 -39.83 -12.53
N THR A 328 11.15 -40.39 -12.53
CA THR A 328 10.27 -40.42 -11.36
C THR A 328 10.61 -41.59 -10.43
N TRP A 329 10.45 -41.41 -9.12
CA TRP A 329 10.55 -42.49 -8.12
C TRP A 329 9.23 -42.61 -7.35
N THR A 330 8.71 -43.83 -7.23
CA THR A 330 7.53 -44.11 -6.40
C THR A 330 7.97 -44.36 -4.96
N VAL A 331 7.48 -43.54 -4.03
CA VAL A 331 7.68 -43.76 -2.59
C VAL A 331 6.56 -44.68 -2.10
N ALA A 332 6.93 -45.86 -1.60
CA ALA A 332 6.02 -46.86 -1.05
C ALA A 332 5.62 -46.55 0.40
#